data_AF-A0A4Y9ESP6-F1
#
_entry.id   AF-A0A4Y9ESP6-F1
#
_cell.length_a   1.000
_cell.length_b   1.000
_cell.length_c   1.000
_cell.angle_alpha   90.00
_cell.angle_beta   90.00
_cell.angle_gamma   90.00
#
_symmetry.space_group_name_H-M   'P 1'
#
loop_
_entity.id
_entity.type
_entity.pdbx_description
1 polymer ?
#
loop_
_entity_poly.entity_id
_entity_poly.type
_entity_poly.pdbx_seq_one_letter_code
_entity_poly.pdbx_strand_id
1 'polypeptide(L)'
;MLTFKFQRNWDVDIAPTPFNENSYGHVGVHPNVIDSSYYGFENPNPAVAYSLSCAANCNAIGDLGGGIKVGTWTLKPGTSMSFNYFYGINNARQDSDTLTAQMFLADSDYNILSQSMDGGQYPLHGANSTAIGFNSAVPEPASWALMIVGFGMVGAAARRRQFAISA
;
A
#
# COMPACT_ATOMS: atom_id res chain seq x y z
N MET A 1 13.93 -21.08 7.33
CA MET A 1 13.04 -20.18 6.58
C MET A 1 12.12 -19.54 7.58
N LEU A 2 11.99 -18.21 7.57
CA LEU A 2 11.11 -17.48 8.48
C LEU A 2 9.88 -17.02 7.69
N THR A 3 8.69 -17.44 8.12
CA THR A 3 7.44 -16.92 7.56
C THR A 3 6.96 -15.77 8.42
N PHE A 4 6.54 -14.67 7.80
CA PHE A 4 6.02 -13.53 8.54
C PHE A 4 4.83 -12.87 7.83
N LYS A 5 4.06 -12.16 8.65
CA LYS A 5 2.96 -11.28 8.26
C LYS A 5 3.25 -9.92 8.85
N PHE A 6 2.80 -8.87 8.17
CA PHE A 6 2.86 -7.52 8.69
C PHE A 6 1.45 -6.98 8.79
N GLN A 7 1.19 -6.18 9.81
CA GLN A 7 -0.08 -5.51 10.00
C GLN A 7 0.18 -4.11 10.51
N ARG A 8 -0.56 -3.15 9.98
CA ARG A 8 -0.59 -1.80 10.48
C ARG A 8 -2.03 -1.35 10.61
N ASN A 9 -2.34 -0.85 11.79
CA ASN A 9 -3.61 -0.21 12.09
C ASN A 9 -3.36 1.28 12.28
N TRP A 10 -4.40 2.06 12.08
CA TRP A 10 -4.36 3.51 12.07
C TRP A 10 -5.72 4.04 12.45
N ASP A 11 -5.70 5.01 13.34
CA ASP A 11 -6.85 5.70 13.86
C ASP A 11 -6.71 7.19 13.47
N VAL A 12 -7.81 7.81 13.03
CA VAL A 12 -7.81 9.19 12.55
C VAL A 12 -9.04 9.97 12.94
N ASP A 13 -8.75 11.07 13.62
CA ASP A 13 -9.70 12.15 13.84
C ASP A 13 -9.71 13.09 12.61
N ILE A 14 -10.74 12.99 11.77
CA ILE A 14 -10.83 13.80 10.54
C ILE A 14 -11.72 15.01 10.77
N ALA A 15 -11.09 16.18 10.76
CA ALA A 15 -11.81 17.44 10.85
C ALA A 15 -12.77 17.62 9.64
N PRO A 16 -13.92 18.29 9.86
CA PRO A 16 -14.36 18.91 11.12
C PRO A 16 -15.27 18.02 11.99
N THR A 17 -15.42 16.73 11.66
CA THR A 17 -16.21 15.76 12.44
C THR A 17 -15.32 14.72 13.12
N PRO A 18 -14.42 15.12 14.05
CA PRO A 18 -13.58 14.16 14.75
C PRO A 18 -14.45 13.14 15.51
N PHE A 19 -14.01 11.88 15.55
CA PHE A 19 -14.73 10.73 16.16
C PHE A 19 -16.05 10.37 15.47
N ASN A 20 -16.31 10.96 14.30
CA ASN A 20 -17.47 10.66 13.46
C ASN A 20 -17.03 10.74 12.00
N GLU A 21 -16.25 9.75 11.60
CA GLU A 21 -15.71 9.56 10.27
C GLU A 21 -16.45 8.45 9.55
N ASN A 22 -16.45 8.50 8.21
CA ASN A 22 -16.83 7.36 7.39
C ASN A 22 -15.59 6.65 6.87
N SER A 23 -15.34 5.45 7.35
CA SER A 23 -14.26 4.58 6.87
C SER A 23 -14.82 3.54 5.90
N TYR A 24 -14.22 3.45 4.73
CA TYR A 24 -14.71 2.62 3.64
C TYR A 24 -13.59 2.09 2.73
N GLY A 25 -13.94 1.07 1.95
CA GLY A 25 -13.04 0.41 1.01
C GLY A 25 -13.25 -1.10 0.96
N HIS A 26 -12.29 -1.86 0.45
CA HIS A 26 -11.04 -1.38 -0.14
C HIS A 26 -11.23 -0.76 -1.53
N VAL A 27 -10.31 0.12 -1.92
CA VAL A 27 -10.21 0.65 -3.28
C VAL A 27 -8.93 0.12 -3.91
N GLY A 28 -9.07 -0.61 -5.02
CA GLY A 28 -7.98 -1.37 -5.65
C GLY A 28 -7.87 -2.80 -5.13
N VAL A 29 -6.98 -3.62 -5.68
CA VAL A 29 -6.79 -5.03 -5.29
C VAL A 29 -5.30 -5.35 -5.34
N HIS A 30 -4.76 -5.98 -4.29
CA HIS A 30 -3.36 -6.38 -4.26
C HIS A 30 -3.22 -7.82 -3.73
N PRO A 31 -2.49 -8.72 -4.43
CA PRO A 31 -2.45 -10.15 -4.12
C PRO A 31 -1.81 -10.51 -2.76
N ASN A 32 -0.97 -9.63 -2.22
CA ASN A 32 -0.36 -9.83 -0.91
C ASN A 32 -1.12 -9.17 0.25
N VAL A 33 -2.25 -8.51 0.01
CA VAL A 33 -3.14 -8.08 1.09
C VAL A 33 -3.99 -9.27 1.52
N ILE A 34 -3.87 -9.66 2.78
CA ILE A 34 -4.59 -10.81 3.35
C ILE A 34 -5.97 -10.36 3.83
N ASP A 35 -6.03 -9.20 4.47
CA ASP A 35 -7.22 -8.66 5.11
C ASP A 35 -7.02 -7.16 5.35
N SER A 36 -8.12 -6.44 5.54
CA SER A 36 -8.13 -5.03 5.91
C SER A 36 -9.26 -4.74 6.89
N SER A 37 -9.19 -3.62 7.59
CA SER A 37 -10.19 -3.20 8.59
C SER A 37 -10.50 -1.72 8.42
N TYR A 38 -11.69 -1.32 8.89
CA TYR A 38 -12.16 0.05 8.95
C TYR A 38 -12.17 0.60 10.39
N TYR A 39 -11.71 -0.17 11.39
CA TYR A 39 -11.86 0.23 12.80
C TYR A 39 -10.67 1.00 13.36
N GLY A 40 -9.45 0.77 12.86
CA GLY A 40 -8.25 1.46 13.37
C GLY A 40 -7.75 0.99 14.75
N PHE A 41 -8.63 0.51 15.63
CA PHE A 41 -8.30 -0.01 16.97
C PHE A 41 -8.21 -1.55 17.04
N GLU A 42 -7.91 -2.19 15.91
CA GLU A 42 -7.72 -3.63 15.83
C GLU A 42 -6.53 -4.10 16.68
N ASN A 43 -6.54 -5.38 17.09
CA ASN A 43 -5.40 -5.99 17.78
C ASN A 43 -4.13 -5.86 16.89
N PRO A 44 -3.00 -5.33 17.39
CA PRO A 44 -1.80 -5.10 16.58
C PRO A 44 -1.07 -6.39 16.17
N ASN A 45 -1.41 -7.55 16.74
CA ASN A 45 -0.78 -8.82 16.40
C ASN A 45 -1.31 -9.35 15.04
N PRO A 46 -0.47 -9.46 13.99
CA PRO A 46 -0.89 -9.92 12.66
C PRO A 46 -1.37 -11.38 12.60
N ALA A 47 -1.17 -12.15 13.68
CA ALA A 47 -1.72 -13.50 13.82
C ALA A 47 -3.20 -13.51 14.23
N VAL A 48 -3.71 -12.41 14.77
CA VAL A 48 -5.12 -12.28 15.20
C VAL A 48 -5.95 -11.77 14.01
N ALA A 49 -7.12 -12.36 13.79
CA ALA A 49 -8.04 -11.90 12.75
C ALA A 49 -8.57 -10.50 13.08
N TYR A 50 -8.88 -9.70 12.05
CA TYR A 50 -9.56 -8.42 12.29
C TYR A 50 -10.97 -8.68 12.80
N SER A 51 -11.37 -7.94 13.84
CA SER A 51 -12.74 -8.00 14.36
C SER A 51 -13.72 -7.35 13.39
N LEU A 52 -13.29 -6.29 12.69
CA LEU A 52 -14.09 -5.52 11.75
C LEU A 52 -13.42 -5.50 10.38
N SER A 53 -13.40 -6.69 9.75
CA SER A 53 -12.80 -6.89 8.43
C SER A 53 -13.57 -6.20 7.30
N CYS A 54 -12.83 -5.68 6.32
CA CYS A 54 -13.29 -5.13 5.06
C CYS A 54 -13.39 -6.17 3.92
N ALA A 55 -13.22 -7.47 4.21
CA ALA A 55 -13.26 -8.52 3.18
C ALA A 55 -14.61 -8.62 2.44
N ALA A 56 -15.71 -8.18 3.08
CA ALA A 56 -17.05 -8.13 2.48
C ALA A 56 -17.42 -6.73 1.95
N ASN A 57 -16.41 -5.89 1.70
CA ASN A 57 -16.50 -4.43 1.59
C ASN A 57 -16.83 -3.78 2.94
N CYS A 58 -16.21 -2.65 3.21
CA CYS A 58 -16.48 -1.85 4.39
C CYS A 58 -16.97 -0.46 4.01
N ASN A 59 -17.93 0.01 4.79
CA ASN A 59 -18.47 1.36 4.75
C ASN A 59 -19.22 1.57 6.08
N ALA A 60 -18.54 2.14 7.07
CA ALA A 60 -19.07 2.32 8.41
C ALA A 60 -18.85 3.74 8.90
N ILE A 61 -19.63 4.16 9.90
CA ILE A 61 -19.54 5.48 10.51
C ILE A 61 -19.22 5.31 12.00
N GLY A 62 -18.35 6.17 12.53
CA GLY A 62 -18.07 6.29 13.95
C GLY A 62 -16.67 6.82 14.20
N ASP A 63 -16.16 6.55 15.39
CA ASP A 63 -14.75 6.70 15.75
C ASP A 63 -13.97 5.53 15.12
N LEU A 64 -13.48 5.77 13.92
CA LEU A 64 -13.02 4.74 12.99
C LEU A 64 -11.65 5.10 12.40
N GLY A 65 -11.09 4.18 11.63
CA GLY A 65 -9.85 4.40 10.92
C GLY A 65 -9.61 3.36 9.86
N GLY A 66 -8.45 2.73 9.91
CA GLY A 66 -8.06 1.74 8.91
C GLY A 66 -7.06 0.73 9.44
N GLY A 67 -7.01 -0.41 8.77
CA GLY A 67 -5.97 -1.40 8.96
C GLY A 67 -5.71 -2.17 7.69
N ILE A 68 -4.44 -2.47 7.42
CA ILE A 68 -4.08 -3.39 6.34
C ILE A 68 -3.14 -4.46 6.90
N LYS A 69 -3.50 -5.71 6.64
CA LYS A 69 -2.73 -6.90 6.95
C LYS A 69 -2.21 -7.51 5.67
N VAL A 70 -0.91 -7.72 5.62
CA VAL A 70 -0.21 -8.15 4.41
C VAL A 70 0.70 -9.35 4.66
N GLY A 71 0.94 -10.09 3.58
CA GLY A 71 2.00 -11.06 3.48
C GLY A 71 1.58 -12.51 3.49
N THR A 72 2.19 -13.27 4.41
CA THR A 72 2.52 -14.70 4.29
C THR A 72 3.73 -14.94 3.38
N TRP A 73 4.75 -14.09 3.56
CA TRP A 73 6.02 -14.24 2.86
C TRP A 73 6.97 -15.14 3.64
N THR A 74 7.88 -15.76 2.91
CA THR A 74 8.90 -16.62 3.49
C THR A 74 10.30 -16.10 3.13
N LEU A 75 11.05 -15.68 4.14
CA LEU A 75 12.42 -15.23 3.99
C LEU A 75 13.41 -16.39 4.11
N LYS A 76 14.31 -16.48 3.12
CA LYS A 76 15.44 -17.39 3.16
C LYS A 76 16.55 -16.77 4.02
N PRO A 77 17.43 -17.59 4.63
CA PRO A 77 18.60 -17.07 5.31
C PRO A 77 19.42 -16.17 4.37
N GLY A 78 19.79 -14.97 4.84
CA GLY A 78 20.61 -14.02 4.08
C GLY A 78 19.86 -13.18 3.04
N THR A 79 18.53 -13.29 2.93
CA THR A 79 17.72 -12.45 2.02
C THR A 79 16.94 -11.38 2.76
N SER A 80 16.68 -10.26 2.09
CA SER A 80 15.80 -9.18 2.57
C SER A 80 14.58 -9.04 1.65
N MET A 81 13.52 -8.43 2.17
CA MET A 81 12.40 -7.98 1.36
C MET A 81 11.91 -6.61 1.82
N SER A 82 11.39 -5.86 0.86
CA SER A 82 10.91 -4.49 1.06
C SER A 82 9.46 -4.41 0.56
N PHE A 83 8.66 -3.55 1.19
CA PHE A 83 7.32 -3.19 0.73
C PHE A 83 7.01 -1.77 1.19
N ASN A 84 6.03 -1.15 0.55
CA ASN A 84 5.63 0.22 0.85
C ASN A 84 4.31 0.24 1.59
N TYR A 85 4.22 1.15 2.54
CA TYR A 85 3.02 1.45 3.27
C TYR A 85 2.80 2.96 3.22
N PHE A 86 1.59 3.37 2.87
CA PHE A 86 1.30 4.76 2.54
C PHE A 86 0.32 5.34 3.54
N TYR A 87 0.52 6.61 3.87
CA TYR A 87 -0.44 7.45 4.58
C TYR A 87 -0.74 8.64 3.68
N GLY A 88 -2.00 8.75 3.26
CA GLY A 88 -2.51 9.85 2.47
C GLY A 88 -3.35 10.77 3.35
N ILE A 89 -3.15 12.08 3.19
CA ILE A 89 -4.03 13.11 3.71
C ILE A 89 -4.26 14.06 2.56
N ASN A 90 -5.51 14.38 2.29
CA ASN A 90 -5.83 15.26 1.19
C ASN A 90 -5.52 16.73 1.51
N ASN A 91 -5.44 17.57 0.49
CA ASN A 91 -5.39 19.01 0.73
C ASN A 91 -6.76 19.49 1.23
N ALA A 92 -6.77 20.61 1.95
CA ALA A 92 -8.01 21.21 2.43
C ALA A 92 -9.04 21.35 1.30
N ARG A 93 -10.27 20.88 1.55
CA ARG A 93 -11.40 20.89 0.60
C ARG A 93 -11.26 19.98 -0.63
N GLN A 94 -10.24 19.15 -0.72
CA GLN A 94 -10.27 18.03 -1.67
C GLN A 94 -11.24 16.97 -1.17
N ASP A 95 -11.75 16.17 -2.12
CA ASP A 95 -12.53 14.98 -1.83
C ASP A 95 -11.63 13.73 -1.76
N SER A 96 -12.23 12.61 -1.39
CA SER A 96 -11.56 11.33 -1.27
C SER A 96 -11.17 10.70 -2.62
N ASP A 97 -11.89 11.02 -3.70
CA ASP A 97 -11.58 10.50 -5.04
C ASP A 97 -10.26 11.09 -5.55
N THR A 98 -10.08 12.39 -5.34
CA THR A 98 -8.82 13.08 -5.63
C THR A 98 -7.68 12.51 -4.79
N LEU A 99 -7.91 12.22 -3.50
CA LEU A 99 -6.91 11.55 -2.66
C LEU A 99 -6.56 10.17 -3.18
N THR A 100 -7.56 9.37 -3.54
CA THR A 100 -7.38 8.02 -4.09
C THR A 100 -6.52 8.08 -5.36
N ALA A 101 -6.79 9.02 -6.26
CA ALA A 101 -5.99 9.21 -7.47
C ALA A 101 -4.52 9.58 -7.12
N GLN A 102 -4.30 10.43 -6.12
CA GLN A 102 -2.95 10.76 -5.65
C GLN A 102 -2.24 9.54 -5.05
N MET A 103 -2.96 8.69 -4.32
CA MET A 103 -2.40 7.45 -3.77
C MET A 103 -1.97 6.47 -4.87
N PHE A 104 -2.79 6.30 -5.91
CA PHE A 104 -2.41 5.48 -7.06
C PHE A 104 -1.20 6.05 -7.81
N LEU A 105 -1.12 7.37 -7.96
CA LEU A 105 0.06 8.03 -8.55
C LEU A 105 1.32 7.87 -7.68
N ALA A 106 1.15 7.72 -6.37
CA ALA A 106 2.21 7.41 -5.42
C ALA A 106 2.54 5.91 -5.36
N ASP A 107 2.01 5.09 -6.28
CA ASP A 107 2.21 3.65 -6.37
C ASP A 107 1.51 2.84 -5.26
N SER A 108 0.44 3.35 -4.65
CA SER A 108 -0.43 2.55 -3.76
C SER A 108 -1.59 1.95 -4.54
N ASP A 109 -1.68 0.63 -4.63
CA ASP A 109 -2.71 -0.06 -5.42
C ASP A 109 -3.81 -0.75 -4.59
N TYR A 110 -3.71 -0.65 -3.26
CA TYR A 110 -4.73 -1.08 -2.31
C TYR A 110 -4.89 -0.04 -1.21
N ASN A 111 -6.08 0.55 -1.09
CA ASN A 111 -6.33 1.66 -0.17
C ASN A 111 -7.59 1.44 0.68
N ILE A 112 -7.52 1.83 1.96
CA ILE A 112 -8.68 2.03 2.83
C ILE A 112 -8.77 3.52 3.10
N LEU A 113 -9.96 4.08 2.93
CA LEU A 113 -10.20 5.51 3.04
C LEU A 113 -11.00 5.82 4.29
N SER A 114 -10.81 7.01 4.82
CA SER A 114 -11.64 7.60 5.85
C SER A 114 -11.91 9.06 5.48
N GLN A 115 -13.14 9.50 5.63
CA GLN A 115 -13.54 10.89 5.34
C GLN A 115 -14.33 11.48 6.50
N SER A 116 -14.32 12.81 6.60
CA SER A 116 -15.26 13.49 7.50
C SER A 116 -16.71 13.23 7.06
N MET A 117 -17.61 13.13 8.04
CA MET A 117 -19.05 12.97 7.83
C MET A 117 -19.78 14.26 7.43
N ASP A 118 -19.08 15.39 7.33
CA ASP A 118 -19.67 16.68 6.92
C ASP A 118 -20.36 16.64 5.55
N GLY A 119 -19.81 15.83 4.62
CA GLY A 119 -20.41 15.60 3.31
C GLY A 119 -21.32 14.37 3.24
N GLY A 120 -21.51 13.66 4.36
CA GLY A 120 -22.25 12.42 4.45
C GLY A 120 -21.38 11.16 4.35
N GLN A 121 -22.06 10.02 4.18
CA GLN A 121 -21.45 8.70 4.07
C GLN A 121 -21.13 8.39 2.60
N TYR A 122 -20.02 7.70 2.31
CA TYR A 122 -19.72 7.15 0.98
C TYR A 122 -20.96 6.42 0.43
N PRO A 123 -21.38 6.68 -0.82
CA PRO A 123 -20.63 7.32 -1.92
C PRO A 123 -20.70 8.85 -1.98
N LEU A 124 -21.28 9.53 -0.98
CA LEU A 124 -21.16 10.98 -0.90
C LEU A 124 -19.77 11.31 -0.38
N HIS A 125 -19.03 12.14 -1.11
CA HIS A 125 -17.65 12.45 -0.79
C HIS A 125 -17.56 13.73 0.06
N GLY A 126 -17.04 13.58 1.27
CA GLY A 126 -16.79 14.69 2.19
C GLY A 126 -15.59 15.53 1.77
N ALA A 127 -15.59 16.80 2.17
CA ALA A 127 -14.36 17.59 2.20
C ALA A 127 -13.50 17.07 3.36
N ASN A 128 -12.21 16.84 3.09
CA ASN A 128 -11.24 16.24 4.01
C ASN A 128 -11.35 14.72 4.11
N SER A 129 -10.24 14.07 3.80
CA SER A 129 -10.15 12.63 3.73
C SER A 129 -8.71 12.23 3.98
N THR A 130 -8.57 11.03 4.49
CA THR A 130 -7.29 10.41 4.74
C THR A 130 -7.37 8.98 4.20
N ALA A 131 -6.23 8.40 3.88
CA ALA A 131 -6.19 7.02 3.43
C ALA A 131 -4.93 6.31 3.89
N ILE A 132 -5.05 5.00 4.02
CA ILE A 132 -3.96 4.10 4.32
C ILE A 132 -3.82 3.14 3.15
N GLY A 133 -2.59 2.97 2.68
CA GLY A 133 -2.32 2.30 1.42
C GLY A 133 -1.20 1.28 1.51
N PHE A 134 -1.16 0.36 0.55
CA PHE A 134 -0.14 -0.66 0.44
C PHE A 134 0.24 -0.91 -1.02
N ASN A 135 1.52 -1.25 -1.23
CA ASN A 135 1.99 -1.94 -2.42
C ASN A 135 3.24 -2.77 -2.08
N SER A 136 3.34 -3.98 -2.64
CA SER A 136 4.59 -4.74 -2.55
C SER A 136 5.63 -4.15 -3.51
N ALA A 137 6.81 -3.77 -2.98
CA ALA A 137 7.82 -3.11 -3.80
C ALA A 137 8.21 -4.00 -4.99
N VAL A 138 8.09 -3.43 -6.20
CA VAL A 138 8.55 -4.03 -7.46
C VAL A 138 10.05 -4.33 -7.35
N PRO A 139 10.58 -5.42 -7.94
CA PRO A 139 11.98 -5.81 -7.80
C PRO A 139 12.94 -4.63 -8.03
N GLU A 140 13.79 -4.40 -7.03
CA GLU A 140 14.57 -3.17 -6.91
C GLU A 140 15.46 -2.88 -8.14
N PRO A 141 15.82 -1.59 -8.37
CA PRO A 141 16.60 -1.13 -9.51
C PRO A 141 17.94 -1.85 -9.76
N ALA A 142 18.49 -2.50 -8.74
CA ALA A 142 19.65 -3.35 -8.86
C ALA A 142 19.48 -4.46 -9.91
N SER A 143 18.27 -4.99 -10.10
CA SER A 143 17.99 -5.99 -11.13
C SER A 143 18.24 -5.43 -12.54
N TRP A 144 17.79 -4.20 -12.80
CA TRP A 144 18.02 -3.53 -14.08
C TRP A 144 19.48 -3.13 -14.25
N ALA A 145 20.13 -2.67 -13.18
CA ALA A 145 21.55 -2.34 -13.19
C ALA A 145 22.42 -3.57 -13.51
N LEU A 146 22.12 -4.74 -12.92
CA LEU A 146 22.83 -5.99 -13.22
C LEU A 146 22.59 -6.46 -14.67
N MET A 147 21.39 -6.26 -15.22
CA MET A 147 21.14 -6.55 -16.63
C MET A 147 21.95 -5.64 -17.55
N ILE A 148 21.96 -4.33 -17.28
CA ILE A 148 22.75 -3.37 -18.07
C ILE A 148 24.24 -3.69 -18.01
N VAL A 149 24.76 -3.97 -16.81
CA VAL A 149 26.15 -4.39 -16.63
C VAL A 149 26.44 -5.70 -17.37
N GLY A 150 25.53 -6.69 -17.28
CA GLY A 150 25.62 -7.95 -18.01
C GLY A 150 25.69 -7.76 -19.53
N PHE A 151 24.77 -7.00 -20.11
CA PHE A 151 24.76 -6.70 -21.54
C PHE A 151 25.99 -5.90 -21.98
N GLY A 152 26.42 -4.93 -21.17
CA GLY A 152 27.64 -4.16 -21.40
C GLY A 152 28.89 -5.04 -21.46
N MET A 153 29.01 -6.01 -20.55
CA MET A 153 30.11 -6.98 -20.54
C MET A 153 30.09 -7.89 -21.77
N VAL A 154 28.91 -8.38 -22.17
CA VAL A 154 28.76 -9.21 -23.39
C VAL A 154 29.18 -8.42 -24.64
N GLY A 155 28.69 -7.19 -24.79
CA GLY A 155 29.07 -6.31 -25.90
C GLY A 155 30.57 -6.00 -25.94
N ALA A 156 31.17 -5.71 -24.78
CA ALA A 156 32.61 -5.49 -24.67
C ALA A 156 33.43 -6.73 -25.06
N ALA A 157 32.99 -7.93 -24.64
CA ALA A 157 33.65 -9.18 -25.01
C ALA A 157 33.56 -9.47 -26.52
N ALA A 158 32.39 -9.23 -27.14
CA ALA A 158 32.21 -9.38 -28.59
C ALA A 158 33.13 -8.44 -29.38
N ARG A 159 33.24 -7.17 -28.96
CA ARG A 159 34.13 -6.19 -29.58
C ARG A 159 35.61 -6.59 -29.51
N ARG A 160 36.06 -7.14 -28.37
CA ARG A 160 37.45 -7.64 -28.21
C ARG A 160 37.75 -8.82 -29.14
N ARG A 161 36.77 -9.71 -29.40
CA ARG A 161 36.94 -10.84 -30.33
C ARG A 161 37.09 -10.39 -31.78
N GLN A 162 36.35 -9.38 -32.22
CA GLN A 162 36.49 -8.87 -33.58
C GLN A 162 37.89 -8.30 -33.84
N PHE A 163 38.45 -7.53 -32.90
CA PHE A 163 39.81 -7.03 -33.02
C PHE A 163 40.89 -8.13 -33.07
N ALA A 164 40.65 -9.27 -32.41
CA ALA A 164 41.59 -10.41 -32.44
C ALA A 164 41.50 -11.25 -33.72
N ILE A 165 40.38 -11.20 -34.46
CA ILE A 165 40.19 -11.95 -35.72
C ILE A 165 40.68 -11.13 -36.93
N SER A 166 40.77 -9.81 -36.81
CA SER A 166 41.25 -8.90 -37.87
C SER A 166 42.77 -8.66 -37.85
N ALA A 167 43.52 -9.34 -36.99
CA ALA A 167 44.98 -9.31 -36.91
C ALA A 167 45.56 -10.65 -37.36
#